data_AF-A0A8J7PHB2-F1
#
_entry.id   AF-A0A8J7PHB2-F1
#
_cell.length_a   1.000
_cell.length_b   1.000
_cell.length_c   1.000
_cell.angle_alpha   90.00
_cell.angle_beta   90.00
_cell.angle_gamma   90.00
#
_symmetry.space_group_name_H-M   'P 1'
#
loop_
_entity.id
_entity.type
_entity.pdbx_description
1 polymer ?
#
loop_
_entity_poly.entity_id
_entity_poly.type
_entity_poly.pdbx_seq_one_letter_code
_entity_poly.pdbx_strand_id
1 'polypeptide(L)'
;MKVFSRSRGHAATAAAAYRAGAKIQDARTGTVHDYRHRKGVVSVHTFAPESAPAWASDFSAVWNAAERIETRKNAAVARELEIALPVELSTEQREALAADLSRFLVDRYGVAVTAAIHAPDTRGDDRNHHAHLLLSTRRLDAGGFTTKVRELDDRKTGPREVEALRAAVAALTNMHLERAGRPERVDHRTLTAQARSAEDAGDVAQAIRLTRQATRHAGKSATALGRRGAPADRAAGNEAIAHQNRTGLAAILAHADREGRLMPTPTRSGLTQARADRRRENVPPHSRTFTGQAPIRLGMAQGAGSQVLNEQARASEETLRIQADLVRDYLAHLDEASRRILEAYAQQYRLGGDDFRALARHCHRDARCVGLLRHAQEARTTWERAQTRPLRRRDAHGLAMVESTKAQRAWEGVHAEPQPKAWQRASRRQWAERRSRQRERLKQAQERERQAAQAVSDQAMAAYATTEREAREAWHRWEQRRRERYPLPSDPRPAAAARPIRLDEPLPGSPPPARAAHPGVTAHRPRWH
;
A
#
# COMPACT_ATOMS: atom_id res chain seq x y z
N MET A 1 4.18 -3.67 -19.90
CA MET A 1 3.50 -4.48 -20.93
C MET A 1 4.27 -4.35 -22.24
N LYS A 2 4.44 -5.45 -22.97
CA LYS A 2 5.13 -5.52 -24.26
C LYS A 2 4.14 -6.00 -25.32
N VAL A 3 4.28 -5.52 -26.57
CA VAL A 3 3.44 -5.93 -27.70
C VAL A 3 4.29 -6.67 -28.72
N PHE A 4 3.80 -7.82 -29.18
CA PHE A 4 4.43 -8.61 -30.24
C PHE A 4 3.74 -8.31 -31.56
N SER A 5 4.51 -7.90 -32.58
CA SER A 5 3.98 -7.57 -33.90
C SER A 5 4.81 -8.22 -35.00
N ARG A 6 4.12 -8.65 -36.06
CA ARG A 6 4.77 -9.27 -37.23
C ARG A 6 5.72 -8.33 -37.97
N SER A 7 5.44 -7.03 -37.96
CA SER A 7 6.33 -6.01 -38.54
C SER A 7 7.71 -5.97 -37.88
N ARG A 8 7.86 -6.53 -36.67
CA ARG A 8 9.14 -6.65 -35.95
C ARG A 8 9.70 -8.08 -36.02
N GLY A 9 9.18 -8.91 -36.91
CA GLY A 9 9.57 -10.32 -37.03
C GLY A 9 9.09 -11.20 -35.87
N HIS A 10 8.13 -10.75 -35.06
CA HIS A 10 7.61 -11.54 -33.95
C HIS A 10 6.49 -12.49 -34.42
N ALA A 11 6.43 -13.66 -33.77
CA ALA A 11 5.31 -14.60 -33.85
C ALA A 11 4.83 -14.96 -32.44
N ALA A 12 3.52 -15.13 -32.26
CA ALA A 12 2.91 -15.51 -31.00
C ALA A 12 3.31 -16.95 -30.60
N THR A 13 3.40 -17.86 -31.57
CA THR A 13 3.91 -19.23 -31.41
C THR A 13 5.36 -19.24 -30.90
N ALA A 14 6.25 -18.45 -31.51
CA ALA A 14 7.62 -18.28 -31.06
C ALA A 14 7.70 -17.67 -29.66
N ALA A 15 6.91 -16.62 -29.40
CA ALA A 15 6.85 -15.98 -28.09
C ALA A 15 6.42 -16.97 -27.02
N ALA A 16 5.29 -17.66 -27.22
CA ALA A 16 4.75 -18.65 -26.29
C ALA A 16 5.75 -19.77 -26.02
N ALA A 17 6.30 -20.41 -27.05
CA ALA A 17 7.26 -21.50 -26.92
C ALA A 17 8.49 -21.08 -26.11
N TYR A 18 9.01 -19.87 -26.35
CA TYR A 18 10.18 -19.35 -25.65
C TYR A 18 9.95 -19.17 -24.15
N ARG A 19 8.78 -18.66 -23.74
CA ARG A 19 8.48 -18.42 -22.31
C ARG A 19 8.17 -19.74 -21.60
N ALA A 20 7.47 -20.63 -22.27
CA ALA A 20 7.08 -21.92 -21.71
C ALA A 20 8.22 -22.95 -21.70
N GLY A 21 9.35 -22.69 -22.36
CA GLY A 21 10.37 -23.72 -22.57
C GLY A 21 9.82 -24.92 -23.34
N ALA A 22 8.97 -24.66 -24.33
CA ALA A 22 8.19 -25.67 -25.04
C ALA A 22 8.59 -25.76 -26.52
N LYS A 23 8.04 -26.78 -27.20
CA LYS A 23 8.10 -26.94 -28.66
C LYS A 23 6.74 -26.62 -29.26
N ILE A 24 6.67 -25.69 -30.21
CA ILE A 24 5.46 -25.36 -30.98
C ILE A 24 5.84 -25.26 -32.45
N GLN A 25 5.07 -25.89 -33.33
CA GLN A 25 5.12 -25.61 -34.76
C GLN A 25 4.10 -24.50 -35.08
N ASP A 26 4.56 -23.47 -35.80
CA ASP A 26 3.68 -22.46 -36.38
C ASP A 26 3.03 -23.03 -37.65
N ALA A 27 1.73 -23.31 -37.59
CA ALA A 27 0.97 -23.90 -38.69
C ALA A 27 0.89 -22.98 -39.92
N ARG A 28 1.12 -21.68 -39.78
CA ARG A 28 1.08 -20.71 -40.89
C ARG A 28 2.38 -20.72 -41.70
N THR A 29 3.53 -20.89 -41.05
CA THR A 29 4.85 -20.84 -41.72
C THR A 29 5.53 -22.19 -41.82
N GLY A 30 5.05 -23.21 -41.10
CA GLY A 30 5.71 -24.49 -40.93
C GLY A 30 6.92 -24.46 -39.98
N THR A 31 7.32 -23.27 -39.49
CA THR A 31 8.50 -23.10 -38.63
C THR A 31 8.30 -23.78 -37.28
N VAL A 32 9.29 -24.55 -36.83
CA VAL A 32 9.29 -25.19 -35.52
C VAL A 32 10.10 -24.37 -34.54
N HIS A 33 9.45 -23.91 -33.47
CA HIS A 33 10.07 -23.20 -32.37
C HIS A 33 10.30 -24.17 -31.20
N ASP A 34 11.55 -24.62 -31.01
CA ASP A 34 11.91 -25.58 -29.94
C ASP A 34 12.80 -24.94 -28.88
N TYR A 35 12.21 -24.65 -27.72
CA TYR A 35 12.90 -24.05 -26.57
C TYR A 35 12.94 -24.97 -25.35
N ARG A 36 12.77 -26.29 -25.52
CA ARG A 36 12.80 -27.27 -24.41
C ARG A 36 14.14 -27.34 -23.68
N HIS A 37 15.20 -26.80 -24.27
CA HIS A 37 16.51 -26.66 -23.65
C HIS A 37 16.57 -25.54 -22.58
N ARG A 38 15.54 -24.67 -22.49
CA ARG A 38 15.51 -23.61 -21.48
C ARG A 38 15.37 -24.19 -20.07
N LYS A 39 16.22 -23.70 -19.17
CA LYS A 39 16.15 -23.98 -17.74
C LYS A 39 15.43 -22.84 -17.02
N GLY A 40 14.96 -23.13 -15.80
CA GLY A 40 14.35 -22.13 -14.92
C GLY A 40 12.85 -21.92 -15.12
N VAL A 41 12.19 -22.63 -16.04
CA VAL A 41 10.72 -22.65 -16.11
C VAL A 41 10.21 -23.58 -15.01
N VAL A 42 9.44 -23.03 -14.08
CA VAL A 42 8.86 -23.75 -12.94
C VAL A 42 7.56 -24.43 -13.36
N SER A 43 6.65 -23.66 -13.96
CA SER A 43 5.34 -24.15 -14.38
C SER A 43 4.76 -23.27 -15.47
N VAL A 44 3.84 -23.86 -16.24
CA VAL A 44 3.15 -23.23 -17.37
C VAL A 44 1.68 -23.59 -17.34
N HIS A 45 0.82 -22.59 -17.38
CA HIS A 45 -0.64 -22.77 -17.36
C HIS A 45 -1.31 -21.88 -18.39
N THR A 46 -2.29 -22.43 -19.10
CA THR A 46 -3.13 -21.68 -20.04
C THR A 46 -4.53 -21.50 -19.46
N PHE A 47 -5.02 -20.28 -19.54
CA PHE A 47 -6.31 -19.84 -19.05
C PHE A 47 -7.11 -19.26 -20.22
N ALA A 48 -8.40 -19.53 -20.23
CA ALA A 48 -9.34 -19.03 -21.22
C ALA A 48 -10.70 -18.80 -20.54
N PRO A 49 -11.58 -17.98 -21.14
CA PRO A 49 -12.95 -17.82 -20.65
C PRO A 49 -13.66 -19.18 -20.55
N GLU A 50 -14.56 -19.34 -19.58
CA GLU A 50 -15.32 -20.60 -19.42
C GLU A 50 -16.12 -20.99 -20.66
N SER A 51 -16.53 -20.00 -21.46
CA SER A 51 -17.24 -20.21 -22.71
C SER A 51 -16.33 -20.66 -23.86
N ALA A 52 -15.01 -20.67 -23.70
CA ALA A 52 -14.08 -20.98 -24.78
C ALA A 52 -14.21 -22.42 -25.29
N PRO A 53 -13.89 -22.68 -26.57
CA PRO A 53 -13.90 -24.01 -27.14
C PRO A 53 -12.87 -24.93 -26.45
N ALA A 54 -13.11 -26.24 -26.51
CA ALA A 54 -12.26 -27.23 -25.85
C ALA A 54 -10.78 -27.16 -26.27
N TRP A 55 -10.47 -26.71 -27.49
CA TRP A 55 -9.08 -26.54 -27.92
C TRP A 55 -8.35 -25.43 -27.15
N ALA A 56 -9.06 -24.52 -26.47
CA ALA A 56 -8.47 -23.42 -25.72
C ALA A 56 -7.73 -23.85 -24.45
N SER A 57 -7.89 -25.09 -24.00
CA SER A 57 -7.03 -25.68 -22.96
C SER A 57 -5.69 -26.17 -23.51
N ASP A 58 -5.57 -26.36 -24.83
CA ASP A 58 -4.32 -26.76 -25.47
C ASP A 58 -3.47 -25.53 -25.78
N PHE A 59 -2.30 -25.48 -25.15
CA PHE A 59 -1.33 -24.40 -25.29
C PHE A 59 -0.91 -24.14 -26.74
N SER A 60 -0.63 -25.19 -27.53
CA SER A 60 -0.18 -25.04 -28.92
C SER A 60 -1.32 -24.55 -29.83
N ALA A 61 -2.53 -25.07 -29.61
CA ALA A 61 -3.73 -24.71 -30.36
C ALA A 61 -4.09 -23.25 -30.16
N VAL A 62 -4.02 -22.74 -28.92
CA VAL A 62 -4.28 -21.32 -28.63
C VAL A 62 -3.38 -20.39 -29.43
N TRP A 63 -2.07 -20.63 -29.38
CA TRP A 63 -1.13 -19.72 -30.02
C TRP A 63 -1.09 -19.86 -31.55
N ASN A 64 -1.39 -21.04 -32.09
CA ASN A 64 -1.63 -21.22 -33.52
C ASN A 64 -2.93 -20.54 -33.99
N ALA A 65 -4.00 -20.62 -33.20
CA ALA A 65 -5.25 -19.92 -33.50
C ALA A 65 -5.07 -18.39 -33.43
N ALA A 66 -4.26 -17.89 -32.48
CA ALA A 66 -3.94 -16.46 -32.36
C ALA A 66 -3.12 -15.94 -33.56
N GLU A 67 -2.19 -16.73 -34.09
CA GLU A 67 -1.51 -16.41 -35.35
C GLU A 67 -2.49 -16.41 -36.52
N ARG A 68 -3.30 -17.45 -36.66
CA ARG A 68 -4.20 -17.61 -37.82
C ARG A 68 -5.23 -16.48 -37.96
N ILE A 69 -5.80 -16.01 -36.86
CA ILE A 69 -6.86 -14.99 -36.90
C ILE A 69 -6.36 -13.60 -37.26
N GLU A 70 -5.06 -13.32 -37.07
CA GLU A 70 -4.46 -12.08 -37.51
C GLU A 70 -4.02 -12.21 -38.97
N THR A 71 -4.59 -11.43 -39.87
CA THR A 71 -4.35 -11.54 -41.32
C THR A 71 -3.35 -10.53 -41.88
N ARG A 72 -3.07 -9.44 -41.15
CA ARG A 72 -2.23 -8.34 -41.63
C ARG A 72 -0.74 -8.59 -41.37
N LYS A 73 0.12 -8.15 -42.28
CA LYS A 73 1.60 -8.24 -42.15
C LYS A 73 2.19 -7.46 -40.98
N ASN A 74 1.47 -6.44 -40.50
CA ASN A 74 1.85 -5.60 -39.36
C ASN A 74 0.98 -5.84 -38.12
N ALA A 75 0.22 -6.94 -38.08
CA ALA A 75 -0.66 -7.24 -36.96
C ALA A 75 0.12 -7.40 -35.64
N ALA A 76 -0.47 -6.86 -34.56
CA ALA A 76 -0.13 -7.27 -33.21
C ALA A 76 -0.73 -8.67 -32.95
N VAL A 77 0.13 -9.62 -32.59
CA VAL A 77 -0.21 -11.06 -32.48
C VAL A 77 -0.30 -11.53 -31.03
N ALA A 78 0.39 -10.87 -30.10
CA ALA A 78 0.28 -11.13 -28.67
C ALA A 78 0.64 -9.88 -27.83
N ARG A 79 0.24 -9.87 -26.56
CA ARG A 79 0.72 -8.91 -25.55
C ARG A 79 1.34 -9.67 -24.38
N GLU A 80 2.31 -9.09 -23.70
CA GLU A 80 2.94 -9.70 -22.52
C GLU A 80 2.92 -8.72 -21.35
N LEU A 81 2.41 -9.22 -20.22
CA LEU A 81 2.62 -8.64 -18.92
C LEU A 81 3.67 -9.48 -18.19
N GLU A 82 4.80 -8.85 -17.88
CA GLU A 82 5.86 -9.45 -17.07
C GLU A 82 5.72 -8.91 -15.66
N ILE A 83 5.60 -9.81 -14.68
CA ILE A 83 5.38 -9.48 -13.27
C ILE A 83 6.48 -10.10 -12.43
N ALA A 84 7.02 -9.33 -11.48
CA ALA A 84 7.83 -9.88 -10.41
C ALA A 84 6.92 -10.58 -9.39
N LEU A 85 7.34 -11.75 -8.93
CA LEU A 85 6.63 -12.52 -7.91
C LEU A 85 7.43 -12.43 -6.61
N PRO A 86 6.79 -12.15 -5.46
CA PRO A 86 7.51 -12.03 -4.19
C PRO A 86 8.30 -13.30 -3.84
N VAL A 87 9.54 -13.12 -3.38
CA VAL A 87 10.40 -14.24 -2.95
C VAL A 87 9.90 -14.85 -1.64
N GLU A 88 9.18 -14.05 -0.83
CA GLU A 88 8.60 -14.39 0.46
C GLU A 88 7.48 -15.44 0.37
N LEU A 89 6.87 -15.58 -0.82
CA LEU A 89 5.86 -16.60 -1.09
C LEU A 89 6.53 -17.95 -1.39
N SER A 90 5.85 -19.07 -1.12
CA SER A 90 6.27 -20.38 -1.61
C SER A 90 6.09 -20.49 -3.13
N THR A 91 6.62 -21.55 -3.74
CA THR A 91 6.43 -21.80 -5.17
C THR A 91 4.94 -21.95 -5.52
N GLU A 92 4.19 -22.71 -4.73
CA GLU A 92 2.77 -22.95 -4.90
C GLU A 92 1.95 -21.66 -4.72
N GLN A 93 2.35 -20.81 -3.77
CA GLN A 93 1.72 -19.50 -3.56
C GLN A 93 2.00 -18.54 -4.73
N ARG A 94 3.21 -18.57 -5.31
CA ARG A 94 3.54 -17.82 -6.52
C ARG A 94 2.75 -18.29 -7.74
N GLU A 95 2.55 -19.61 -7.86
CA GLU A 95 1.68 -20.20 -8.88
C GLU A 95 0.23 -19.74 -8.72
N ALA A 96 -0.29 -19.76 -7.50
CA ALA A 96 -1.63 -19.26 -7.20
C ALA A 96 -1.80 -17.78 -7.53
N LEU A 97 -0.82 -16.94 -7.20
CA LEU A 97 -0.81 -15.50 -7.56
C LEU A 97 -0.82 -15.31 -9.08
N ALA A 98 0.04 -16.01 -9.82
CA ALA A 98 0.09 -15.92 -11.27
C ALA A 98 -1.21 -16.43 -11.93
N ALA A 99 -1.83 -17.47 -11.37
CA ALA A 99 -3.11 -17.99 -11.81
C ALA A 99 -4.24 -16.98 -11.60
N ASP A 100 -4.34 -16.37 -10.42
CA ASP A 100 -5.36 -15.35 -10.13
C ASP A 100 -5.18 -14.09 -10.99
N LEU A 101 -3.94 -13.67 -11.23
CA LEU A 101 -3.64 -12.59 -12.18
C LEU A 101 -4.06 -12.95 -13.61
N SER A 102 -3.82 -14.18 -14.03
CA SER A 102 -4.24 -14.66 -15.35
C SER A 102 -5.76 -14.68 -15.47
N ARG A 103 -6.48 -15.19 -14.46
CA ARG A 103 -7.95 -15.17 -14.40
C ARG A 103 -8.51 -13.75 -14.44
N PHE A 104 -7.92 -12.82 -13.68
CA PHE A 104 -8.30 -11.41 -13.75
C PHE A 104 -8.18 -10.85 -15.17
N LEU A 105 -7.11 -11.17 -15.90
CA LEU A 105 -6.94 -10.74 -17.30
C LEU A 105 -7.95 -11.40 -18.25
N VAL A 106 -8.25 -12.68 -18.04
CA VAL A 106 -9.29 -13.43 -18.77
C VAL A 106 -10.66 -12.78 -18.54
N ASP A 107 -11.03 -12.52 -17.28
CA ASP A 107 -12.34 -11.96 -16.92
C ASP A 107 -12.49 -10.52 -17.42
N ARG A 108 -11.43 -9.71 -17.29
CA ARG A 108 -11.45 -8.31 -17.68
C ARG A 108 -11.51 -8.09 -19.19
N TYR A 109 -10.77 -8.90 -19.95
CA TYR A 109 -10.62 -8.68 -21.40
C TYR A 109 -11.23 -9.77 -22.27
N GLY A 110 -11.71 -10.87 -21.69
CA GLY A 110 -12.22 -12.02 -22.43
C GLY A 110 -11.17 -12.72 -23.28
N VAL A 111 -9.88 -12.65 -22.92
CA VAL A 111 -8.75 -13.16 -23.74
C VAL A 111 -8.28 -14.53 -23.27
N ALA A 112 -7.49 -15.22 -24.10
CA ALA A 112 -6.67 -16.34 -23.64
C ALA A 112 -5.36 -15.82 -23.04
N VAL A 113 -4.88 -16.45 -21.98
CA VAL A 113 -3.65 -16.10 -21.28
C VAL A 113 -2.83 -17.36 -21.02
N THR A 114 -1.54 -17.35 -21.35
CA THR A 114 -0.58 -18.34 -20.85
C THR A 114 0.33 -17.70 -19.83
N ALA A 115 0.33 -18.22 -18.60
CA ALA A 115 1.29 -17.91 -17.57
C ALA A 115 2.46 -18.88 -17.64
N ALA A 116 3.69 -18.36 -17.76
CA ALA A 116 4.91 -19.13 -17.55
C ALA A 116 5.69 -18.54 -16.38
N ILE A 117 5.92 -19.34 -15.34
CA ILE A 117 6.57 -18.92 -14.11
C ILE A 117 8.03 -19.34 -14.15
N HIS A 118 8.92 -18.39 -13.83
CA HIS A 118 10.36 -18.55 -13.94
C HIS A 118 11.02 -18.41 -12.56
N ALA A 119 11.93 -19.33 -12.27
CA ALA A 119 12.85 -19.25 -11.17
C ALA A 119 13.98 -18.25 -11.48
N PRO A 120 14.65 -17.73 -10.44
CA PRO A 120 15.86 -16.94 -10.59
C PRO A 120 16.91 -17.64 -11.46
N ASP A 121 17.64 -16.83 -12.23
CA ASP A 121 18.80 -17.29 -13.01
C ASP A 121 19.97 -17.56 -12.05
N THR A 122 20.73 -18.63 -12.28
CA THR A 122 21.88 -19.02 -11.44
C THR A 122 22.99 -17.98 -11.41
N ARG A 123 23.03 -17.06 -12.39
CA ARG A 123 23.97 -15.92 -12.44
C ARG A 123 23.29 -14.57 -12.20
N GLY A 124 22.06 -14.57 -11.70
CA GLY A 124 21.26 -13.37 -11.43
C GLY A 124 20.99 -13.14 -9.95
N ASP A 125 20.14 -12.16 -9.66
CA ASP A 125 19.57 -11.99 -8.32
C ASP A 125 18.67 -13.20 -8.01
N ASP A 126 19.01 -13.92 -6.94
CA ASP A 126 18.33 -15.14 -6.47
C ASP A 126 16.92 -14.89 -5.95
N ARG A 127 16.49 -13.62 -5.87
CA ARG A 127 15.13 -13.23 -5.48
C ARG A 127 14.22 -12.99 -6.69
N ASN A 128 14.76 -12.97 -7.92
CA ASN A 128 14.02 -12.55 -9.11
C ASN A 128 13.10 -13.64 -9.69
N HIS A 129 12.16 -14.12 -8.88
CA HIS A 129 11.03 -14.90 -9.36
C HIS A 129 10.11 -14.00 -10.20
N HIS A 130 9.69 -14.47 -11.37
CA HIS A 130 8.84 -13.68 -12.24
C HIS A 130 7.92 -14.56 -13.07
N ALA A 131 6.80 -13.98 -13.52
CA ALA A 131 5.89 -14.62 -14.45
C ALA A 131 5.77 -13.81 -15.74
N HIS A 132 5.79 -14.53 -16.85
CA HIS A 132 5.38 -14.02 -18.15
C HIS A 132 3.92 -14.40 -18.38
N LEU A 133 3.03 -13.41 -18.39
CA LEU A 133 1.63 -13.59 -18.77
C LEU A 133 1.48 -13.14 -20.22
N LEU A 134 1.40 -14.10 -21.15
CA LEU A 134 1.21 -13.84 -22.57
C LEU A 134 -0.29 -13.87 -22.88
N LEU A 135 -0.83 -12.80 -23.44
CA LEU A 135 -2.26 -12.62 -23.73
C LEU A 135 -2.50 -12.61 -25.25
N SER A 136 -3.60 -13.22 -25.68
CA SER A 136 -4.12 -13.04 -27.04
C SER A 136 -4.54 -11.58 -27.28
N THR A 137 -4.49 -11.13 -28.55
CA THR A 137 -4.93 -9.76 -28.90
C THR A 137 -6.42 -9.66 -29.17
N ARG A 138 -7.13 -10.79 -29.17
CA ARG A 138 -8.57 -10.90 -29.40
C ARG A 138 -9.28 -11.61 -28.26
N ARG A 139 -10.55 -11.25 -28.08
CA ARG A 139 -11.48 -11.95 -27.20
C ARG A 139 -11.74 -13.36 -27.72
N LEU A 140 -12.04 -14.28 -26.82
CA LEU A 140 -12.27 -15.70 -27.07
C LEU A 140 -13.64 -16.10 -26.52
N ASP A 141 -14.52 -16.57 -27.39
CA ASP A 141 -15.82 -17.13 -27.01
C ASP A 141 -15.94 -18.59 -27.47
N ALA A 142 -17.14 -19.18 -27.42
CA ALA A 142 -17.39 -20.57 -27.82
C ALA A 142 -17.07 -20.88 -29.28
N GLY A 143 -17.14 -19.89 -30.17
CA GLY A 143 -16.80 -20.01 -31.59
C GLY A 143 -15.32 -19.79 -31.89
N GLY A 144 -14.55 -19.26 -30.93
CA GLY A 144 -13.12 -18.99 -31.06
C GLY A 144 -12.78 -17.51 -30.92
N PHE A 145 -11.70 -17.07 -31.56
CA PHE A 145 -11.26 -15.68 -31.47
C PHE A 145 -12.18 -14.73 -32.23
N THR A 146 -12.62 -13.65 -31.57
CA THR A 146 -13.56 -12.68 -32.11
C THR A 146 -12.95 -11.28 -32.25
N THR A 147 -13.46 -10.30 -31.50
CA THR A 147 -13.09 -8.89 -31.61
C THR A 147 -11.72 -8.62 -31.01
N LYS A 148 -10.99 -7.67 -31.58
CA LYS A 148 -9.69 -7.24 -31.06
C LYS A 148 -9.89 -6.42 -29.78
N VAL A 149 -9.08 -6.67 -28.77
CA VAL A 149 -9.04 -5.88 -27.52
C VAL A 149 -8.32 -4.57 -27.84
N ARG A 150 -9.05 -3.45 -27.72
CA ARG A 150 -8.59 -2.10 -28.08
C ARG A 150 -8.42 -1.19 -26.87
N GLU A 151 -8.93 -1.60 -25.72
CA GLU A 151 -8.83 -0.87 -24.45
C GLU A 151 -7.37 -0.55 -24.08
N LEU A 152 -6.44 -1.41 -24.50
CA LEU A 152 -5.00 -1.25 -24.28
C LEU A 152 -4.26 -0.52 -25.42
N ASP A 153 -4.95 -0.19 -26.53
CA ASP A 153 -4.38 0.48 -27.71
C ASP A 153 -4.78 1.95 -27.82
N ASP A 154 -5.86 2.34 -27.15
CA ASP A 154 -6.37 3.70 -27.22
C ASP A 154 -5.41 4.69 -26.55
N ARG A 155 -5.15 5.82 -27.21
CA ARG A 155 -4.16 6.80 -26.74
C ARG A 155 -4.64 7.60 -25.51
N LYS A 156 -5.95 7.70 -25.30
CA LYS A 156 -6.56 8.43 -24.18
C LYS A 156 -6.87 7.50 -23.01
N THR A 157 -7.45 6.33 -23.26
CA THR A 157 -7.88 5.38 -22.22
C THR A 157 -6.80 4.35 -21.88
N GLY A 158 -5.91 4.02 -22.82
CA GLY A 158 -4.83 3.04 -22.61
C GLY A 158 -3.92 3.36 -21.42
N PRO A 159 -3.47 4.60 -21.19
CA PRO A 159 -2.68 4.93 -19.99
C PRO A 159 -3.43 4.65 -18.68
N ARG A 160 -4.72 5.01 -18.61
CA ARG A 160 -5.58 4.73 -17.45
C ARG A 160 -5.80 3.24 -17.25
N GLU A 161 -5.93 2.50 -18.34
CA GLU A 161 -6.10 1.06 -18.32
C GLU A 161 -4.82 0.35 -17.82
N VAL A 162 -3.65 0.81 -18.25
CA VAL A 162 -2.36 0.32 -17.74
C VAL A 162 -2.18 0.65 -16.26
N GLU A 163 -2.62 1.83 -15.81
CA GLU A 163 -2.62 2.19 -14.40
C GLU A 163 -3.55 1.29 -13.57
N ALA A 164 -4.77 1.03 -14.05
CA ALA A 164 -5.70 0.10 -13.43
C ALA A 164 -5.16 -1.33 -13.36
N LEU A 165 -4.49 -1.80 -14.42
CA LEU A 165 -3.79 -3.09 -14.43
C LEU A 165 -2.70 -3.15 -13.35
N ARG A 166 -1.88 -2.11 -13.24
CA ARG A 166 -0.83 -2.06 -12.21
C ARG A 166 -1.43 -2.04 -10.80
N ALA A 167 -2.53 -1.33 -10.60
CA ALA A 167 -3.26 -1.31 -9.33
C ALA A 167 -3.81 -2.71 -8.98
N ALA A 168 -4.42 -3.41 -9.94
CA ALA A 168 -4.92 -4.77 -9.75
C ALA A 168 -3.79 -5.76 -9.44
N VAL A 169 -2.64 -5.65 -10.12
CA VAL A 169 -1.45 -6.46 -9.83
C VAL A 169 -0.99 -6.23 -8.39
N ALA A 170 -0.85 -4.97 -7.95
CA ALA A 170 -0.45 -4.68 -6.58
C ALA A 170 -1.47 -5.21 -5.55
N ALA A 171 -2.77 -5.05 -5.81
CA ALA A 171 -3.82 -5.53 -4.92
C ALA A 171 -3.82 -7.06 -4.76
N LEU A 172 -3.73 -7.80 -5.88
CA LEU A 172 -3.68 -9.26 -5.85
C LEU A 172 -2.39 -9.76 -5.18
N THR A 173 -1.23 -9.17 -5.49
CA THR A 173 0.03 -9.51 -4.81
C THR A 173 -0.07 -9.29 -3.30
N ASN A 174 -0.62 -8.15 -2.86
CA ASN A 174 -0.79 -7.86 -1.43
C ASN A 174 -1.76 -8.81 -0.74
N MET A 175 -2.86 -9.20 -1.40
CA MET A 175 -3.79 -10.21 -0.90
C MET A 175 -3.10 -11.57 -0.70
N HIS A 176 -2.25 -11.98 -1.64
CA HIS A 176 -1.50 -13.24 -1.54
C HIS A 176 -0.43 -13.19 -0.43
N LEU A 177 0.28 -12.07 -0.29
CA LEU A 177 1.20 -11.84 0.84
C LEU A 177 0.47 -11.88 2.19
N GLU A 178 -0.69 -11.23 2.30
CA GLU A 178 -1.51 -11.25 3.51
C GLU A 178 -2.01 -12.66 3.86
N ARG A 179 -2.51 -13.42 2.88
CA ARG A 179 -2.93 -14.83 3.08
C ARG A 179 -1.78 -15.73 3.52
N ALA A 180 -0.56 -15.43 3.08
CA ALA A 180 0.65 -16.13 3.49
C ALA A 180 1.19 -15.65 4.86
N GLY A 181 0.51 -14.72 5.54
CA GLY A 181 0.97 -14.15 6.81
C GLY A 181 2.22 -13.27 6.68
N ARG A 182 2.52 -12.79 5.47
CA ARG A 182 3.70 -11.97 5.17
C ARG A 182 3.40 -10.49 5.41
N PRO A 183 4.27 -9.73 6.12
CA PRO A 183 4.07 -8.30 6.37
C PRO A 183 4.38 -7.41 5.15
N GLU A 184 5.11 -7.92 4.16
CA GLU A 184 5.55 -7.17 2.99
C GLU A 184 4.36 -6.71 2.13
N ARG A 185 4.45 -5.51 1.56
CA ARG A 185 3.43 -4.95 0.66
C ARG A 185 4.10 -4.28 -0.54
N VAL A 186 3.43 -4.38 -1.68
CA VAL A 186 3.81 -3.72 -2.93
C VAL A 186 2.82 -2.59 -3.23
N ASP A 187 3.33 -1.51 -3.83
CA ASP A 187 2.51 -0.39 -4.27
C ASP A 187 2.94 0.02 -5.68
N HIS A 188 1.94 0.18 -6.56
CA HIS A 188 2.11 0.48 -7.97
C HIS A 188 2.36 1.96 -8.26
N ARG A 189 2.04 2.83 -7.29
CA ARG A 189 2.15 4.28 -7.41
C ARG A 189 3.61 4.70 -7.35
N THR A 190 3.91 5.91 -7.80
CA THR A 190 5.26 6.46 -7.66
C THR A 190 5.64 6.61 -6.19
N LEU A 191 6.94 6.56 -5.88
CA LEU A 191 7.44 6.80 -4.53
C LEU A 191 6.92 8.13 -3.95
N THR A 192 6.84 9.18 -4.77
CA THR A 192 6.25 10.47 -4.39
C THR A 192 4.78 10.37 -4.00
N ALA A 193 3.96 9.65 -4.76
CA ALA A 193 2.54 9.46 -4.44
C ALA A 193 2.35 8.61 -3.18
N GLN A 194 3.21 7.61 -2.97
CA GLN A 194 3.22 6.81 -1.74
C GLN A 194 3.65 7.64 -0.54
N ALA A 195 4.69 8.47 -0.67
CA ALA A 195 5.18 9.36 0.38
C ALA A 195 4.08 10.32 0.81
N ARG A 196 3.36 10.94 -0.13
CA ARG A 196 2.19 11.78 0.15
C ARG A 196 1.11 11.04 0.93
N SER A 197 0.76 9.81 0.54
CA SER A 197 -0.22 9.03 1.31
C SER A 197 0.29 8.62 2.68
N ALA A 198 1.58 8.37 2.84
CA ALA A 198 2.19 8.11 4.14
C ALA A 198 2.17 9.38 5.01
N GLU A 199 2.39 10.56 4.43
CA GLU A 199 2.23 11.86 5.10
C GLU A 199 0.78 12.13 5.50
N ASP A 200 -0.18 11.87 4.61
CA ASP A 200 -1.62 12.04 4.87
C ASP A 200 -2.09 11.07 5.98
N ALA A 201 -1.50 9.87 6.06
CA ALA A 201 -1.68 8.92 7.15
C ALA A 201 -0.74 9.20 8.35
N GLY A 202 0.05 10.27 8.25
CA GLY A 202 1.20 10.67 9.07
C GLY A 202 2.10 9.57 9.64
N ASP A 203 2.35 8.56 8.83
CA ASP A 203 3.52 7.73 8.94
C ASP A 203 4.75 8.49 8.38
N VAL A 204 5.24 9.45 9.18
CA VAL A 204 6.39 10.31 8.82
C VAL A 204 7.63 9.47 8.54
N ALA A 205 7.84 8.38 9.29
CA ALA A 205 8.96 7.48 9.07
C ALA A 205 8.88 6.81 7.69
N GLN A 206 7.70 6.35 7.29
CA GLN A 206 7.48 5.76 5.98
C GLN A 206 7.55 6.80 4.87
N ALA A 207 7.02 8.01 5.08
CA ALA A 207 7.17 9.12 4.13
C ALA A 207 8.65 9.42 3.83
N ILE A 208 9.47 9.56 4.88
CA ILE A 208 10.93 9.73 4.77
C ILE A 208 11.57 8.56 4.01
N ARG A 209 11.18 7.31 4.30
CA ARG A 209 11.71 6.15 3.57
C ARG A 209 11.36 6.18 2.09
N LEU A 210 10.23 6.76 1.74
CA LEU A 210 9.71 6.85 0.38
C LEU A 210 10.22 8.07 -0.38
N THR A 211 10.88 9.06 0.25
CA THR A 211 11.58 10.14 -0.47
C THR A 211 12.90 9.71 -1.10
N ARG A 212 13.32 8.46 -0.84
CA ARG A 212 14.52 7.85 -1.44
C ARG A 212 14.49 7.93 -2.97
N GLN A 213 15.67 8.05 -3.56
CA GLN A 213 15.79 8.04 -5.01
C GLN A 213 15.57 6.63 -5.56
N ALA A 214 14.70 6.51 -6.57
CA ALA A 214 14.48 5.25 -7.27
C ALA A 214 15.71 4.83 -8.09
N THR A 215 16.04 3.55 -8.09
CA THR A 215 17.05 3.00 -8.98
C THR A 215 16.59 3.06 -10.44
N ARG A 216 17.55 3.18 -11.36
CA ARG A 216 17.30 3.24 -12.80
C ARG A 216 17.29 1.83 -13.39
N HIS A 217 16.35 1.55 -14.30
CA HIS A 217 16.34 0.26 -14.99
C HIS A 217 17.59 0.13 -15.89
N ALA A 218 18.48 -0.82 -15.58
CA ALA A 218 19.76 -0.98 -16.28
C ALA A 218 19.59 -1.45 -17.74
N GLY A 219 18.53 -2.22 -18.02
CA GLY A 219 18.24 -2.80 -19.33
C GLY A 219 19.07 -4.07 -19.64
N LYS A 220 18.59 -4.87 -20.61
CA LYS A 220 19.15 -6.20 -20.92
C LYS A 220 20.65 -6.18 -21.23
N SER A 221 21.12 -5.20 -22.02
CA SER A 221 22.51 -5.10 -22.43
C SER A 221 23.44 -4.76 -21.27
N ALA A 222 23.04 -3.86 -20.37
CA ALA A 222 23.84 -3.52 -19.19
C ALA A 222 23.91 -4.68 -18.19
N THR A 223 22.79 -5.39 -17.98
CA THR A 223 22.79 -6.62 -17.16
C THR A 223 23.66 -7.72 -17.76
N ALA A 224 23.66 -7.88 -19.08
CA ALA A 224 24.52 -8.86 -19.75
C ALA A 224 26.01 -8.50 -19.66
N LEU A 225 26.37 -7.21 -19.76
CA LEU A 225 27.73 -6.73 -19.56
C LEU A 225 28.21 -6.95 -18.12
N GLY A 226 27.38 -6.60 -17.13
CA GLY A 226 27.68 -6.85 -15.72
C GLY A 226 27.90 -8.34 -15.41
N ARG A 227 27.09 -9.24 -16.00
CA ARG A 227 27.29 -10.70 -15.88
C ARG A 227 28.60 -11.22 -16.48
N ARG A 228 29.24 -10.45 -17.37
CA ARG A 228 30.55 -10.75 -17.96
C ARG A 228 31.70 -10.08 -17.19
N GLY A 229 31.42 -9.44 -16.04
CA GLY A 229 32.41 -8.69 -15.27
C GLY A 229 32.83 -7.37 -15.91
N ALA A 230 32.15 -6.92 -16.96
CA ALA A 230 32.45 -5.64 -17.60
C ALA A 230 31.73 -4.50 -16.85
N PRO A 231 32.39 -3.34 -16.65
CA PRO A 231 31.76 -2.19 -16.02
C PRO A 231 30.55 -1.75 -16.86
N ALA A 232 29.43 -1.57 -16.18
CA ALA A 232 28.22 -1.02 -16.78
C ALA A 232 27.86 0.26 -16.01
N ASP A 233 27.97 1.42 -16.65
CA ASP A 233 27.76 2.74 -16.03
C ASP A 233 26.46 2.84 -15.23
N ARG A 234 25.41 2.15 -15.71
CA ARG A 234 24.09 2.13 -15.04
C ARG A 234 24.04 1.25 -13.79
N ALA A 235 24.86 0.19 -13.71
CA ALA A 235 24.95 -0.65 -12.51
C ALA A 235 25.68 0.10 -11.39
N ALA A 236 26.82 0.73 -11.70
CA ALA A 236 27.56 1.59 -10.77
C ALA A 236 26.70 2.77 -10.29
N GLY A 237 25.92 3.39 -11.19
CA GLY A 237 24.98 4.46 -10.82
C GLY A 237 23.88 4.00 -9.86
N ASN A 238 23.37 2.78 -9.99
CA ASN A 238 22.37 2.23 -9.06
C ASN A 238 22.96 1.89 -7.69
N GLU A 239 24.20 1.40 -7.64
CA GLU A 239 24.92 1.16 -6.39
C GLU A 239 25.16 2.46 -5.62
N ALA A 240 25.56 3.53 -6.32
CA ALA A 240 25.69 4.87 -5.75
C ALA A 240 24.36 5.37 -5.18
N ILE A 241 23.25 5.26 -5.94
CA ILE A 241 21.90 5.60 -5.46
C ILE A 241 21.55 4.77 -4.21
N ALA A 242 21.80 3.46 -4.21
CA ALA A 242 21.51 2.60 -3.08
C ALA A 242 22.33 2.96 -1.83
N HIS A 243 23.60 3.31 -2.01
CA HIS A 243 24.47 3.77 -0.93
C HIS A 243 23.98 5.11 -0.36
N GLN A 244 23.71 6.10 -1.22
CA GLN A 244 23.17 7.41 -0.83
C GLN A 244 21.83 7.28 -0.09
N ASN A 245 20.93 6.41 -0.57
CA ASN A 245 19.67 6.14 0.11
C ASN A 245 19.88 5.57 1.52
N ARG A 246 20.88 4.70 1.73
CA ARG A 246 21.16 4.13 3.07
C ARG A 246 21.71 5.17 4.03
N THR A 247 22.69 5.96 3.59
CA THR A 247 23.37 6.95 4.44
C THR A 247 22.48 8.15 4.74
N GLY A 248 21.78 8.68 3.74
CA GLY A 248 20.85 9.81 3.90
C GLY A 248 19.65 9.46 4.77
N LEU A 249 19.07 8.26 4.59
CA LEU A 249 17.89 7.83 5.36
C LEU A 249 18.17 7.76 6.87
N ALA A 250 19.31 7.22 7.28
CA ALA A 250 19.68 7.13 8.69
C ALA A 250 19.82 8.51 9.34
N ALA A 251 20.43 9.47 8.63
CA ALA A 251 20.58 10.84 9.12
C ALA A 251 19.23 11.57 9.23
N ILE A 252 18.35 11.41 8.24
CA ILE A 252 17.02 12.04 8.23
C ILE A 252 16.12 11.46 9.33
N LEU A 253 16.10 10.13 9.50
CA LEU A 253 15.35 9.49 10.58
C LEU A 253 15.87 9.93 11.95
N ALA A 254 17.20 9.96 12.16
CA ALA A 254 17.78 10.40 13.42
C ALA A 254 17.47 11.88 13.73
N HIS A 255 17.40 12.74 12.71
CA HIS A 255 16.99 14.13 12.88
C HIS A 255 15.49 14.26 13.21
N ALA A 256 14.62 13.55 12.49
CA ALA A 256 13.18 13.52 12.76
C ALA A 256 12.87 12.97 14.17
N ASP A 257 13.67 12.02 14.65
CA ASP A 257 13.56 11.46 16.01
C ASP A 257 13.93 12.51 17.08
N ARG A 258 15.07 13.20 16.90
CA ARG A 258 15.49 14.30 17.78
C ARG A 258 14.47 15.42 17.88
N GLU A 259 13.75 15.70 16.79
CA GLU A 259 12.67 16.69 16.77
C GLU A 259 11.31 16.17 17.28
N GLY A 260 11.24 14.89 17.69
CA GLY A 260 10.00 14.27 18.19
C GLY A 260 8.93 14.09 17.12
N ARG A 261 9.31 14.04 15.85
CA ARG A 261 8.42 13.90 14.68
C ARG A 261 8.17 12.44 14.28
N LEU A 262 9.01 11.52 14.75
CA LEU A 262 8.78 10.09 14.58
C LEU A 262 7.75 9.57 15.58
N MET A 263 6.88 8.69 15.10
CA MET A 263 5.94 7.95 15.94
C MET A 263 6.70 6.84 16.68
N PRO A 264 6.37 6.53 17.94
CA PRO A 264 6.72 5.23 18.48
C PRO A 264 5.97 4.17 17.65
N THR A 265 6.70 3.31 16.95
CA THR A 265 6.13 2.13 16.32
C THR A 265 5.56 1.23 17.41
N PRO A 266 4.26 0.87 17.39
CA PRO A 266 3.77 -0.15 18.29
C PRO A 266 4.33 -1.50 17.83
N THR A 267 5.44 -1.93 18.41
CA THR A 267 5.82 -3.34 18.39
C THR A 267 4.99 -4.10 19.42
N ARG A 268 4.68 -5.36 19.10
CA ARG A 268 3.85 -6.28 19.91
C ARG A 268 4.40 -6.55 21.33
N SER A 269 5.61 -6.06 21.66
CA SER A 269 6.24 -6.14 22.99
C SER A 269 6.23 -4.82 23.78
N GLY A 270 5.52 -3.78 23.32
CA GLY A 270 5.56 -2.43 23.87
C GLY A 270 4.96 -2.19 25.26
N LEU A 271 4.55 -3.22 26.01
CA LEU A 271 4.00 -3.05 27.36
C LEU A 271 5.03 -3.14 28.49
N THR A 272 6.24 -3.66 28.23
CA THR A 272 7.28 -3.82 29.26
C THR A 272 8.39 -2.75 29.22
N GLN A 273 8.70 -2.18 28.05
CA GLN A 273 9.78 -1.18 27.93
C GLN A 273 9.35 0.25 28.37
N ALA A 274 8.05 0.57 28.30
CA ALA A 274 7.51 1.92 28.57
C ALA A 274 7.64 2.39 30.05
N ARG A 275 8.11 1.54 30.96
CA ARG A 275 8.41 1.91 32.36
C ARG A 275 9.87 2.30 32.59
N ALA A 276 10.80 1.98 31.68
CA ALA A 276 12.23 2.20 31.88
C ALA A 276 12.71 3.60 31.41
N ASP A 277 12.12 4.17 30.36
CA ASP A 277 12.67 5.37 29.70
C ASP A 277 12.22 6.71 30.32
N ARG A 278 11.55 6.71 31.48
CA ARG A 278 11.20 7.94 32.22
C ARG A 278 12.38 8.61 32.94
N ARG A 279 13.59 8.08 32.83
CA ARG A 279 14.80 8.66 33.42
C ARG A 279 15.89 8.82 32.36
N ARG A 280 15.83 9.89 31.59
CA ARG A 280 17.01 10.62 31.09
C ARG A 280 16.57 11.99 30.57
N GLU A 281 17.23 12.99 31.11
CA GLU A 281 16.90 14.41 31.11
C GLU A 281 17.37 15.15 29.86
N ASN A 282 16.82 16.37 29.73
CA ASN A 282 17.44 17.60 29.21
C ASN A 282 18.08 17.60 27.80
N VAL A 283 17.40 18.28 26.87
CA VAL A 283 18.04 19.04 25.79
C VAL A 283 17.38 20.43 25.70
N PRO A 284 18.15 21.55 25.63
CA PRO A 284 17.59 22.91 25.62
C PRO A 284 16.95 23.31 24.27
N PRO A 285 16.18 24.41 24.24
CA PRO A 285 15.35 24.77 23.09
C PRO A 285 16.04 25.79 22.18
N HIS A 286 16.82 25.35 21.19
CA HIS A 286 17.27 26.26 20.13
C HIS A 286 17.02 25.65 18.75
N SER A 287 15.81 25.85 18.23
CA SER A 287 15.57 25.93 16.80
C SER A 287 16.25 27.20 16.27
N ARG A 288 17.56 27.13 16.00
CA ARG A 288 18.11 28.00 14.98
C ARG A 288 17.66 27.41 13.66
N THR A 289 16.63 28.03 13.08
CA THR A 289 16.35 27.94 11.65
C THR A 289 17.68 27.97 10.90
N PHE A 290 18.00 26.92 10.16
CA PHE A 290 19.11 26.94 9.22
C PHE A 290 18.71 27.91 8.10
N THR A 291 18.92 29.20 8.31
CA THR A 291 18.76 30.28 7.31
C THR A 291 20.09 30.56 6.61
N GLY A 292 21.02 29.61 6.60
CA GLY A 292 22.34 29.76 5.97
C GLY A 292 22.25 29.84 4.45
N GLN A 293 22.10 31.06 3.92
CA GLN A 293 22.07 31.39 2.50
C GLN A 293 23.47 31.42 1.83
N ALA A 294 24.52 30.88 2.44
CA ALA A 294 25.86 30.88 1.84
C ALA A 294 26.14 29.55 1.13
N PRO A 295 26.58 29.55 -0.16
CA PRO A 295 27.11 28.35 -0.78
C PRO A 295 28.33 27.88 0.01
N ILE A 296 28.34 26.60 0.41
CA ILE A 296 29.52 25.99 1.02
C ILE A 296 30.60 25.95 -0.06
N ARG A 297 31.63 26.80 0.09
CA ARG A 297 32.82 26.79 -0.76
C ARG A 297 34.00 26.23 0.02
N LEU A 298 34.62 25.18 -0.49
CA LEU A 298 35.85 24.60 -0.02
C LEU A 298 37.04 25.34 -0.66
N GLY A 299 38.10 25.56 0.12
CA GLY A 299 39.30 26.26 -0.37
C GLY A 299 40.02 25.44 -1.44
N MET A 300 40.52 26.11 -2.48
CA MET A 300 41.27 25.47 -3.57
C MET A 300 42.75 25.41 -3.23
N ALA A 301 43.37 24.23 -3.39
CA ALA A 301 44.80 24.02 -3.25
C ALA A 301 45.57 24.61 -4.44
N GLN A 302 46.81 25.04 -4.21
CA GLN A 302 47.73 25.55 -5.24
C GLN A 302 49.03 24.71 -5.25
N GLY A 303 49.68 24.58 -6.41
CA GLY A 303 50.95 23.83 -6.59
C GLY A 303 50.83 22.58 -7.46
N ALA A 304 51.96 21.91 -7.72
CA ALA A 304 52.00 20.68 -8.51
C ALA A 304 51.24 19.55 -7.79
N GLY A 305 50.28 18.91 -8.47
CA GLY A 305 49.40 17.89 -7.88
C GLY A 305 48.09 18.42 -7.26
N SER A 306 47.86 19.73 -7.26
CA SER A 306 46.63 20.36 -6.73
C SER A 306 45.36 20.05 -7.53
N GLN A 307 45.48 19.57 -8.78
CA GLN A 307 44.35 19.26 -9.66
C GLN A 307 43.40 18.22 -9.04
N VAL A 308 43.93 17.12 -8.52
CA VAL A 308 43.11 16.04 -7.94
C VAL A 308 42.41 16.50 -6.66
N LEU A 309 43.10 17.28 -5.81
CA LEU A 309 42.53 17.83 -4.58
C LEU A 309 41.43 18.86 -4.87
N ASN A 310 41.61 19.69 -5.90
CA ASN A 310 40.64 20.67 -6.35
C ASN A 310 39.43 20.04 -7.03
N GLU A 311 39.61 18.93 -7.76
CA GLU A 311 38.52 18.13 -8.30
C GLU A 311 37.72 17.46 -7.18
N GLN A 312 38.39 16.89 -6.17
CA GLN A 312 37.75 16.32 -4.99
C GLN A 312 37.00 17.38 -4.15
N ALA A 313 37.56 18.58 -4.02
CA ALA A 313 36.91 19.71 -3.36
C ALA A 313 35.63 20.13 -4.10
N ARG A 314 35.68 20.28 -5.42
CA ARG A 314 34.48 20.59 -6.24
C ARG A 314 33.41 19.50 -6.16
N ALA A 315 33.81 18.23 -6.22
CA ALA A 315 32.88 17.11 -6.06
C ALA A 315 32.24 17.08 -4.67
N SER A 316 33.00 17.46 -3.63
CA SER A 316 32.52 17.57 -2.25
C SER A 316 31.56 18.77 -2.07
N GLU A 317 31.86 19.92 -2.67
CA GLU A 317 30.96 21.08 -2.71
C GLU A 317 29.64 20.75 -3.40
N GLU A 318 29.69 20.09 -4.56
CA GLU A 318 28.50 19.66 -5.30
C GLU A 318 27.66 18.68 -4.48
N THR A 319 28.32 17.73 -3.81
CA THR A 319 27.66 16.79 -2.90
C THR A 319 26.97 17.52 -1.74
N LEU A 320 27.66 18.46 -1.08
CA LEU A 320 27.10 19.23 0.03
C LEU A 320 25.95 20.13 -0.41
N ARG A 321 26.01 20.70 -1.63
CA ARG A 321 24.91 21.48 -2.21
C ARG A 321 23.68 20.62 -2.45
N ILE A 322 23.84 19.44 -3.05
CA ILE A 322 22.74 18.49 -3.26
C ILE A 322 22.13 18.07 -1.92
N GLN A 323 22.96 17.80 -0.90
CA GLN A 323 22.46 17.47 0.45
C GLN A 323 21.67 18.64 1.07
N ALA A 324 22.15 19.88 0.92
CA ALA A 324 21.45 21.07 1.43
C ALA A 324 20.11 21.31 0.71
N ASP A 325 20.04 21.11 -0.60
CA ASP A 325 18.80 21.22 -1.37
C ASP A 325 17.80 20.13 -0.98
N LEU A 326 18.26 18.88 -0.81
CA LEU A 326 17.41 17.79 -0.32
C LEU A 326 16.85 18.05 1.09
N VAL A 327 17.67 18.60 2.00
CA VAL A 327 17.22 18.99 3.34
C VAL A 327 16.20 20.12 3.27
N ARG A 328 16.39 21.10 2.39
CA ARG A 328 15.46 22.22 2.21
C ARG A 328 14.12 21.75 1.66
N ASP A 329 14.14 20.93 0.62
CA ASP A 329 12.93 20.34 0.02
C ASP A 329 12.20 19.48 1.06
N TYR A 330 12.94 18.69 1.84
CA TYR A 330 12.40 17.90 2.93
C TYR A 330 11.72 18.77 4.01
N LEU A 331 12.37 19.84 4.46
CA LEU A 331 11.78 20.76 5.45
C LEU A 331 10.54 21.49 4.90
N ALA A 332 10.53 21.88 3.63
CA ALA A 332 9.37 22.48 2.97
C ALA A 332 8.20 21.49 2.87
N HIS A 333 8.49 20.22 2.56
CA HIS A 333 7.48 19.16 2.54
C HIS A 333 6.90 18.88 3.93
N LEU A 334 7.74 18.89 4.98
CA LEU A 334 7.27 18.73 6.36
C LEU A 334 6.38 19.88 6.84
N ASP A 335 6.69 21.12 6.42
CA ASP A 335 5.88 22.29 6.74
C ASP A 335 4.51 22.20 6.07
N GLU A 336 4.48 21.84 4.78
CA GLU A 336 3.26 21.61 4.02
C GLU A 336 2.42 20.44 4.60
N ALA A 337 3.06 19.33 4.99
CA ALA A 337 2.38 18.20 5.62
C ALA A 337 1.79 18.59 7.00
N SER A 338 2.53 19.36 7.79
CA SER A 338 2.06 19.88 9.08
C SER A 338 0.86 20.80 8.92
N ARG A 339 0.89 21.66 7.89
CA ARG A 339 -0.22 22.54 7.53
C ARG A 339 -1.47 21.75 7.14
N ARG A 340 -1.33 20.68 6.36
CA ARG A 340 -2.47 19.82 5.99
C ARG A 340 -3.09 19.10 7.18
N ILE A 341 -2.27 18.56 8.09
CA ILE A 341 -2.78 17.91 9.31
C ILE A 341 -3.57 18.93 10.14
N LEU A 342 -3.04 20.14 10.30
CA LEU A 342 -3.70 21.23 10.99
C LEU A 342 -5.04 21.61 10.33
N GLU A 343 -5.06 21.79 9.01
CA GLU A 343 -6.25 22.12 8.23
C GLU A 343 -7.30 21.00 8.30
N ALA A 344 -6.89 19.74 8.14
CA ALA A 344 -7.78 18.59 8.24
C ALA A 344 -8.37 18.45 9.65
N TYR A 345 -7.57 18.71 10.69
CA TYR A 345 -8.05 18.70 12.07
C TYR A 345 -9.07 19.82 12.25
N ALA A 346 -8.75 21.03 11.80
CA ALA A 346 -9.63 22.18 11.88
C ALA A 346 -10.97 21.94 11.16
N GLN A 347 -10.94 21.30 9.99
CA GLN A 347 -12.15 20.92 9.25
C GLN A 347 -12.97 19.85 9.98
N GLN A 348 -12.32 18.78 10.44
CA GLN A 348 -12.99 17.65 11.10
C GLN A 348 -13.67 18.07 12.41
N TYR A 349 -13.07 19.01 13.14
CA TYR A 349 -13.60 19.55 14.40
C TYR A 349 -14.31 20.89 14.26
N ARG A 350 -14.42 21.43 13.03
CA ARG A 350 -15.04 22.74 12.72
C ARG A 350 -14.53 23.86 13.61
N LEU A 351 -13.21 23.95 13.77
CA LEU A 351 -12.59 24.95 14.63
C LEU A 351 -12.88 26.37 14.13
N GLY A 352 -13.15 27.28 15.07
CA GLY A 352 -13.27 28.71 14.78
C GLY A 352 -11.92 29.34 14.43
N GLY A 353 -11.93 30.55 13.89
CA GLY A 353 -10.71 31.26 13.47
C GLY A 353 -9.71 31.50 14.61
N ASP A 354 -10.20 31.76 15.83
CA ASP A 354 -9.34 31.95 17.01
C ASP A 354 -8.68 30.66 17.48
N ASP A 355 -9.43 29.55 17.48
CA ASP A 355 -8.92 28.22 17.82
C ASP A 355 -7.88 27.76 16.80
N PHE A 356 -8.16 27.95 15.51
CA PHE A 356 -7.20 27.62 14.45
C PHE A 356 -5.88 28.39 14.63
N ARG A 357 -5.94 29.71 14.88
CA ARG A 357 -4.75 30.53 15.12
C ARG A 357 -4.00 30.08 16.38
N ALA A 358 -4.71 29.76 17.46
CA ALA A 358 -4.10 29.25 18.68
C ALA A 358 -3.38 27.91 18.42
N LEU A 359 -4.04 27.00 17.73
CA LEU A 359 -3.49 25.70 17.39
C LEU A 359 -2.29 25.77 16.44
N ALA A 360 -2.36 26.63 15.43
CA ALA A 360 -1.26 26.90 14.50
C ALA A 360 -0.01 27.39 15.24
N ARG A 361 -0.18 28.30 16.20
CA ARG A 361 0.94 28.78 17.04
C ARG A 361 1.54 27.67 17.90
N HIS A 362 0.71 26.81 18.48
CA HIS A 362 1.18 25.66 19.26
C HIS A 362 2.00 24.71 18.38
N CYS A 363 1.49 24.40 17.18
CA CYS A 363 2.14 23.48 16.25
C CYS A 363 3.40 24.06 15.59
N HIS A 364 3.49 25.38 15.46
CA HIS A 364 4.72 26.04 15.04
C HIS A 364 5.82 25.99 16.12
N ARG A 365 5.44 25.98 17.41
CA ARG A 365 6.39 26.03 18.54
C ARG A 365 6.80 24.65 19.08
N ASP A 366 5.92 23.67 19.02
CA ASP A 366 6.19 22.29 19.45
C ASP A 366 5.75 21.32 18.32
N ALA A 367 6.72 20.69 17.67
CA ALA A 367 6.46 19.73 16.60
C ALA A 367 5.62 18.52 17.06
N ARG A 368 5.59 18.23 18.38
CA ARG A 368 4.76 17.17 18.96
C ARG A 368 3.26 17.50 18.89
N CYS A 369 2.89 18.76 18.66
CA CYS A 369 1.50 19.18 18.45
C CYS A 369 0.90 18.50 17.22
N VAL A 370 1.61 18.52 16.09
CA VAL A 370 1.16 17.90 14.83
C VAL A 370 0.95 16.39 14.99
N GLY A 371 1.88 15.70 15.66
CA GLY A 371 1.75 14.28 15.95
C GLY A 371 0.55 13.95 16.83
N LEU A 372 0.25 14.81 17.82
CA LEU A 372 -0.91 14.63 18.70
C LEU A 372 -2.22 14.85 17.93
N LEU A 373 -2.32 15.91 17.11
CA LEU A 373 -3.49 16.18 16.27
C LEU A 373 -3.81 14.99 15.36
N ARG A 374 -2.78 14.45 14.70
CA ARG A 374 -2.91 13.25 13.87
C ARG A 374 -3.50 12.07 14.63
N HIS A 375 -2.96 11.73 15.80
CA HIS A 375 -3.48 10.62 16.60
C HIS A 375 -4.96 10.81 16.97
N ALA A 376 -5.36 12.04 17.28
CA ALA A 376 -6.76 12.35 17.56
C ALA A 376 -7.64 12.17 16.30
N GLN A 377 -7.17 12.55 15.11
CA GLN A 377 -7.89 12.34 13.84
C GLN A 377 -8.02 10.88 13.45
N GLU A 378 -6.92 10.12 13.57
CA GLU A 378 -6.88 8.69 13.27
C GLU A 378 -7.82 7.90 14.19
N ALA A 379 -7.77 8.19 15.49
CA ALA A 379 -8.65 7.57 16.47
C ALA A 379 -10.12 7.90 16.19
N ARG A 380 -10.42 9.17 15.85
CA ARG A 380 -11.77 9.59 15.46
C ARG A 380 -12.26 8.88 14.20
N THR A 381 -11.43 8.82 13.16
CA THR A 381 -11.75 8.13 11.90
C THR A 381 -11.99 6.64 12.13
N THR A 382 -11.19 6.02 13.00
CA THR A 382 -11.33 4.61 13.37
C THR A 382 -12.67 4.37 14.08
N TRP A 383 -13.04 5.26 14.99
CA TRP A 383 -14.33 5.22 15.68
C TRP A 383 -15.52 5.44 14.73
N GLU A 384 -15.46 6.41 13.82
CA GLU A 384 -16.48 6.67 12.79
C GLU A 384 -16.66 5.45 11.86
N ARG A 385 -15.57 4.78 11.48
CA ARG A 385 -15.62 3.52 10.71
C ARG A 385 -16.21 2.37 11.53
N ALA A 386 -15.84 2.26 12.80
CA ALA A 386 -16.35 1.21 13.68
C ALA A 386 -17.87 1.34 13.87
N GLN A 387 -18.40 2.55 14.02
CA GLN A 387 -19.85 2.81 14.15
C GLN A 387 -20.65 2.33 12.93
N THR A 388 -20.12 2.53 11.72
CA THR A 388 -20.86 2.17 10.49
C THR A 388 -20.65 0.73 10.04
N ARG A 389 -19.65 0.03 10.60
CA ARG A 389 -19.29 -1.34 10.20
C ARG A 389 -20.41 -2.35 10.39
N PRO A 390 -21.15 -2.39 11.52
CA PRO A 390 -22.22 -3.36 11.70
C PRO A 390 -23.35 -3.21 10.68
N LEU A 391 -23.77 -1.97 10.40
CA LEU A 391 -24.80 -1.68 9.40
C LEU A 391 -24.38 -2.17 8.01
N ARG A 392 -23.15 -1.85 7.58
CA ARG A 392 -22.62 -2.32 6.28
C ARG A 392 -22.55 -3.85 6.17
N ARG A 393 -22.27 -4.55 7.28
CA ARG A 393 -22.25 -6.02 7.30
C ARG A 393 -23.65 -6.61 7.22
N ARG A 394 -24.65 -5.98 7.86
CA ARG A 394 -26.07 -6.33 7.71
C ARG A 394 -26.56 -6.14 6.28
N ASP A 395 -26.22 -5.02 5.64
CA ASP A 395 -26.57 -4.76 4.25
C ASP A 395 -25.94 -5.81 3.31
N ALA A 396 -24.65 -6.11 3.52
CA ALA A 396 -23.94 -7.12 2.74
C ALA A 396 -24.55 -8.52 2.91
N HIS A 397 -24.99 -8.88 4.13
CA HIS A 397 -25.70 -10.13 4.38
C HIS A 397 -27.05 -10.18 3.68
N GLY A 398 -27.85 -9.10 3.74
CA GLY A 398 -29.12 -9.00 3.01
C GLY A 398 -28.94 -9.15 1.49
N LEU A 399 -27.91 -8.52 0.92
CA LEU A 399 -27.58 -8.68 -0.49
C LEU A 399 -27.17 -10.12 -0.83
N ALA A 400 -26.35 -10.76 0.00
CA ALA A 400 -25.92 -12.14 -0.20
C ALA A 400 -27.09 -13.14 -0.11
N MET A 401 -28.03 -12.94 0.80
CA MET A 401 -29.28 -13.72 0.89
C MET A 401 -30.10 -13.61 -0.41
N VAL A 402 -30.25 -12.39 -0.95
CA VAL A 402 -30.97 -12.16 -2.21
C VAL A 402 -30.27 -12.84 -3.38
N GLU A 403 -28.94 -12.77 -3.45
CA GLU A 403 -28.15 -13.46 -4.47
C GLU A 403 -28.29 -14.98 -4.40
N SER A 404 -28.20 -15.55 -3.20
CA SER A 404 -28.39 -16.97 -2.93
C SER A 404 -29.78 -17.44 -3.35
N THR A 405 -30.83 -16.69 -2.96
CA THR A 405 -32.22 -16.97 -3.36
C THR A 405 -32.40 -16.93 -4.88
N LYS A 406 -31.81 -15.96 -5.57
CA LYS A 406 -31.84 -15.88 -7.04
C LYS A 406 -31.13 -17.07 -7.68
N ALA A 407 -29.98 -17.47 -7.15
CA ALA A 407 -29.23 -18.63 -7.65
C ALA A 407 -30.00 -19.93 -7.42
N GLN A 408 -30.70 -20.06 -6.29
CA GLN A 408 -31.55 -21.21 -5.97
C GLN A 408 -32.69 -21.35 -6.98
N ARG A 409 -33.44 -20.26 -7.24
CA ARG A 409 -34.51 -20.25 -8.26
C ARG A 409 -33.99 -20.57 -9.66
N ALA A 410 -32.82 -20.05 -10.02
CA ALA A 410 -32.19 -20.34 -11.31
C ALA A 410 -31.78 -21.82 -11.42
N TRP A 411 -31.29 -22.42 -10.33
CA TRP A 411 -31.01 -23.85 -10.26
C TRP A 411 -32.29 -24.68 -10.38
N GLU A 412 -33.33 -24.38 -9.60
CA GLU A 412 -34.63 -25.08 -9.65
C GLU A 412 -35.24 -25.05 -11.05
N GLY A 413 -35.19 -23.90 -11.73
CA GLY A 413 -35.67 -23.77 -13.10
C GLY A 413 -34.97 -24.73 -14.06
N VAL A 414 -33.63 -24.77 -14.06
CA VAL A 414 -32.88 -25.69 -14.94
C VAL A 414 -32.93 -27.14 -14.45
N HIS A 415 -33.16 -27.37 -13.15
CA HIS A 415 -33.31 -28.70 -12.57
C HIS A 415 -34.62 -29.36 -13.01
N ALA A 416 -35.70 -28.58 -13.11
CA ALA A 416 -37.02 -29.01 -13.56
C ALA A 416 -37.12 -29.21 -15.08
N GLU A 417 -36.19 -28.67 -15.87
CA GLU A 417 -36.16 -28.89 -17.32
C GLU A 417 -35.95 -30.38 -17.64
N PRO A 418 -36.83 -31.01 -18.43
CA PRO A 418 -36.70 -32.42 -18.78
C PRO A 418 -35.43 -32.68 -19.58
N GLN A 419 -34.80 -33.83 -19.33
CA GLN A 419 -33.59 -34.21 -20.04
C GLN A 419 -33.88 -34.42 -21.54
N PRO A 420 -33.08 -33.84 -22.45
CA PRO A 420 -33.26 -34.07 -23.89
C PRO A 420 -33.07 -35.54 -24.28
N LYS A 421 -33.76 -35.98 -25.34
CA LYS A 421 -33.76 -37.38 -25.80
C LYS A 421 -32.35 -37.85 -26.15
N ALA A 422 -32.09 -39.15 -25.99
CA ALA A 422 -30.75 -39.73 -26.11
C ALA A 422 -30.04 -39.48 -27.45
N TRP A 423 -30.80 -39.37 -28.53
CA TRP A 423 -30.31 -39.10 -29.88
C TRP A 423 -29.96 -37.63 -30.14
N GLN A 424 -30.41 -36.69 -29.30
CA GLN A 424 -30.08 -35.25 -29.38
C GLN A 424 -28.81 -34.94 -28.57
N ARG A 425 -27.66 -35.51 -28.98
CA ARG A 425 -26.40 -35.46 -28.22
C ARG A 425 -25.92 -34.05 -27.89
N ALA A 426 -26.01 -33.11 -28.84
CA ALA A 426 -25.62 -31.71 -28.64
C ALA A 426 -26.49 -31.02 -27.58
N SER A 427 -27.81 -31.21 -27.65
CA SER A 427 -28.77 -30.65 -26.69
C SER A 427 -28.62 -31.26 -25.30
N ARG A 428 -28.34 -32.58 -25.18
CA ARG A 428 -28.04 -33.22 -23.89
C ARG A 428 -26.79 -32.66 -23.22
N ARG A 429 -25.73 -32.43 -23.99
CA ARG A 429 -24.49 -31.83 -23.48
C ARG A 429 -24.73 -30.41 -22.98
N GLN A 430 -25.40 -29.58 -23.77
CA GLN A 430 -25.75 -28.21 -23.39
C GLN A 430 -26.65 -28.16 -22.14
N TRP A 431 -27.61 -29.07 -22.02
CA TRP A 431 -28.46 -29.21 -20.84
C TRP A 431 -27.65 -29.57 -19.59
N ALA A 432 -26.74 -30.55 -19.70
CA ALA A 432 -25.86 -30.96 -18.59
C ALA A 432 -24.90 -29.83 -18.17
N GLU A 433 -24.31 -29.12 -19.14
CA GLU A 433 -23.42 -27.98 -18.89
C GLU A 433 -24.16 -26.82 -18.20
N ARG A 434 -25.40 -26.48 -18.65
CA ARG A 434 -26.23 -25.46 -17.99
C ARG A 434 -26.54 -25.83 -16.54
N ARG A 435 -26.90 -27.10 -16.27
CA ARG A 435 -27.12 -27.59 -14.90
C ARG A 435 -25.85 -27.51 -14.05
N SER A 436 -24.71 -27.93 -14.58
CA SER A 436 -23.43 -27.85 -13.88
C SER A 436 -23.10 -26.40 -13.49
N ARG A 437 -23.24 -25.46 -14.43
CA ARG A 437 -23.02 -24.03 -14.18
C ARG A 437 -23.96 -23.45 -13.13
N GLN A 438 -25.26 -23.75 -13.18
CA GLN A 438 -26.21 -23.22 -12.19
C GLN A 438 -26.00 -23.82 -10.80
N ARG A 439 -25.62 -25.10 -10.72
CA ARG A 439 -25.26 -25.74 -9.45
C ARG A 439 -24.03 -25.10 -8.81
N GLU A 440 -23.00 -24.79 -9.61
CA GLU A 440 -21.79 -24.14 -9.09
C GLU A 440 -22.08 -22.69 -8.66
N ARG A 441 -22.89 -21.95 -9.43
CA ARG A 441 -23.35 -20.60 -9.04
C ARG A 441 -24.13 -20.61 -7.72
N LEU A 442 -25.03 -21.57 -7.55
CA LEU A 442 -25.76 -21.77 -6.30
C LEU A 442 -24.81 -22.03 -5.13
N LYS A 443 -23.87 -22.96 -5.30
CA LYS A 443 -22.86 -23.27 -4.27
C LYS A 443 -22.04 -22.04 -3.87
N GLN A 444 -21.60 -21.23 -4.83
CA GLN A 444 -20.85 -20.00 -4.58
C GLN A 444 -21.69 -18.94 -3.88
N ALA A 445 -22.96 -18.77 -4.29
CA ALA A 445 -23.87 -17.81 -3.67
C ALA A 445 -24.21 -18.19 -2.22
N GLN A 446 -24.47 -19.48 -1.95
CA GLN A 446 -24.67 -20.01 -0.61
C GLN A 446 -23.42 -19.86 0.27
N GLU A 447 -22.22 -20.05 -0.29
CA GLU A 447 -20.98 -19.83 0.45
C GLU A 447 -20.80 -18.35 0.84
N ARG A 448 -21.07 -17.43 -0.08
CA ARG A 448 -21.03 -15.98 0.21
C ARG A 448 -22.06 -15.58 1.26
N GLU A 449 -23.27 -16.12 1.19
CA GLU A 449 -24.31 -15.92 2.19
C GLU A 449 -23.85 -16.42 3.56
N ARG A 450 -23.29 -17.64 3.66
CA ARG A 450 -22.75 -18.19 4.91
C ARG A 450 -21.67 -17.30 5.53
N GLN A 451 -20.73 -16.82 4.71
CA GLN A 451 -19.69 -15.91 5.19
C GLN A 451 -20.25 -14.57 5.66
N ALA A 452 -21.24 -14.03 4.94
CA ALA A 452 -21.90 -12.79 5.31
C ALA A 452 -22.74 -12.96 6.60
N ALA A 453 -23.40 -14.11 6.76
CA ALA A 453 -24.14 -14.50 7.96
C ALA A 453 -23.20 -14.59 9.17
N GLN A 454 -22.03 -15.22 9.02
CA GLN A 454 -21.03 -15.28 10.07
C GLN A 454 -20.55 -13.87 10.48
N ALA A 455 -20.43 -12.95 9.53
CA ALA A 455 -20.04 -11.56 9.79
C ALA A 455 -21.12 -10.71 10.49
N VAL A 456 -22.35 -11.20 10.59
CA VAL A 456 -23.46 -10.57 11.35
C VAL A 456 -23.92 -11.42 12.54
N SER A 457 -23.20 -12.49 12.86
CA SER A 457 -23.46 -13.33 14.03
C SER A 457 -23.37 -12.52 15.32
N ASP A 458 -24.02 -12.99 16.39
CA ASP A 458 -23.97 -12.33 17.71
C ASP A 458 -22.53 -12.15 18.20
N GLN A 459 -21.66 -13.14 17.95
CA GLN A 459 -20.24 -13.05 18.25
C GLN A 459 -19.53 -11.93 17.46
N ALA A 460 -19.81 -11.82 16.16
CA ALA A 460 -19.25 -10.75 15.33
C ALA A 460 -19.77 -9.37 15.75
N MET A 461 -21.06 -9.26 16.05
CA MET A 461 -21.70 -8.03 16.52
C MET A 461 -21.14 -7.58 17.88
N ALA A 462 -20.94 -8.51 18.82
CA ALA A 462 -20.29 -8.24 20.10
C ALA A 462 -18.84 -7.76 19.91
N ALA A 463 -18.08 -8.39 19.00
CA ALA A 463 -16.73 -7.96 18.66
C ALA A 463 -16.69 -6.54 18.08
N TYR A 464 -17.62 -6.20 17.18
CA TYR A 464 -17.72 -4.86 16.62
C TYR A 464 -18.05 -3.80 17.68
N ALA A 465 -18.99 -4.11 18.59
CA ALA A 465 -19.31 -3.21 19.69
C ALA A 465 -18.10 -2.98 20.61
N THR A 466 -17.28 -4.00 20.86
CA THR A 466 -16.03 -3.85 21.61
C THR A 466 -15.03 -2.97 20.86
N THR A 467 -14.79 -3.23 19.58
CA THR A 467 -13.91 -2.40 18.74
C THR A 467 -14.37 -0.94 18.71
N GLU A 468 -15.67 -0.69 18.63
CA GLU A 468 -16.23 0.65 18.65
C GLU A 468 -15.97 1.37 19.99
N ARG A 469 -16.21 0.69 21.12
CA ARG A 469 -15.93 1.24 22.45
C ARG A 469 -14.45 1.58 22.62
N GLU A 470 -13.56 0.65 22.27
CA GLU A 470 -12.11 0.86 22.36
C GLU A 470 -11.64 2.02 21.47
N ALA A 471 -12.15 2.11 20.24
CA ALA A 471 -11.85 3.21 19.34
C ALA A 471 -12.36 4.56 19.87
N ARG A 472 -13.56 4.59 20.45
CA ARG A 472 -14.13 5.79 21.08
C ARG A 472 -13.29 6.25 22.26
N GLU A 473 -12.91 5.34 23.16
CA GLU A 473 -12.07 5.67 24.31
C GLU A 473 -10.68 6.15 23.87
N ALA A 474 -10.09 5.52 22.85
CA ALA A 474 -8.82 5.97 22.29
C ALA A 474 -8.93 7.41 21.76
N TRP A 475 -10.00 7.73 21.05
CA TRP A 475 -10.27 9.08 20.57
C TRP A 475 -10.38 10.08 21.73
N HIS A 476 -11.19 9.77 22.76
CA HIS A 476 -11.33 10.64 23.92
C HIS A 476 -10.00 10.87 24.65
N ARG A 477 -9.17 9.84 24.81
CA ARG A 477 -7.85 9.97 25.45
C ARG A 477 -6.92 10.90 24.66
N TRP A 478 -6.92 10.83 23.34
CA TRP A 478 -6.11 11.72 22.51
C TRP A 478 -6.61 13.16 22.54
N GLU A 479 -7.92 13.37 22.46
CA GLU A 479 -8.53 14.69 22.60
C GLU A 479 -8.29 15.31 23.98
N GLN A 480 -8.34 14.52 25.04
CA GLN A 480 -8.01 15.00 26.38
C GLN A 480 -6.55 15.47 26.47
N ARG A 481 -5.60 14.67 25.97
CA ARG A 481 -4.18 15.06 25.92
C ARG A 481 -3.95 16.32 25.08
N ARG A 482 -4.72 16.49 24.01
CA ARG A 482 -4.68 17.68 23.16
C ARG A 482 -5.07 18.91 23.96
N ARG A 483 -6.18 18.85 24.70
CA ARG A 483 -6.67 19.92 25.58
C ARG A 483 -5.69 20.29 26.68
N GLU A 484 -5.10 19.28 27.32
CA GLU A 484 -4.14 19.48 28.42
C GLU A 484 -2.84 20.16 27.94
N ARG A 485 -2.35 19.79 26.76
CA ARG A 485 -1.03 20.23 26.28
C ARG A 485 -1.09 21.43 25.32
N TYR A 486 -2.14 21.52 24.52
CA TYR A 486 -2.35 22.56 23.52
C TYR A 486 -3.78 23.11 23.64
N PRO A 487 -4.10 23.80 24.76
CA PRO A 487 -5.44 24.30 25.00
C PRO A 487 -5.85 25.32 23.94
N LEU A 488 -7.11 25.20 23.51
CA LEU A 488 -7.76 26.10 22.58
C LEU A 488 -8.76 27.00 23.33
N PRO A 489 -8.98 28.24 22.86
CA PRO A 489 -9.96 29.16 23.45
C PRO A 489 -11.36 28.56 23.69
N SER A 490 -11.85 27.71 22.77
CA SER A 490 -13.16 27.06 22.88
C SER A 490 -13.18 25.78 23.73
N ASP A 491 -12.03 25.31 24.22
CA ASP A 491 -12.00 24.12 25.04
C ASP A 491 -12.77 24.33 26.35
N PRO A 492 -13.54 23.32 26.82
CA PRO A 492 -14.18 23.41 28.10
C PRO A 492 -13.12 23.61 29.18
N ARG A 493 -13.26 24.66 29.98
CA ARG A 493 -12.38 24.91 31.11
C ARG A 493 -12.40 23.67 32.01
N PRO A 494 -11.24 23.17 32.48
CA PRO A 494 -11.25 22.10 33.45
C PRO A 494 -12.12 22.55 34.63
N ALA A 495 -13.06 21.71 35.06
CA ALA A 495 -13.78 21.96 36.31
C ALA A 495 -12.71 22.23 37.36
N ALA A 496 -12.71 23.42 37.96
CA ALA A 496 -11.78 23.73 39.04
C ALA A 496 -11.91 22.57 40.03
N ALA A 497 -10.82 21.83 40.25
CA ALA A 497 -10.80 20.80 41.27
C ALA A 497 -11.41 21.45 42.52
N ALA A 498 -12.53 20.89 43.00
CA ALA A 498 -13.21 21.39 44.17
C ALA A 498 -12.13 21.66 45.22
N ARG A 499 -11.97 22.92 45.63
CA ARG A 499 -11.00 23.27 46.66
C ARG A 499 -11.27 22.29 47.81
N PRO A 500 -10.24 21.61 48.35
CA PRO A 500 -10.46 20.78 49.52
C PRO A 500 -11.16 21.64 50.56
N ILE A 501 -12.31 21.18 51.03
CA ILE A 501 -13.03 21.82 52.15
C ILE A 501 -12.00 21.90 53.28
N ARG A 502 -11.59 23.11 53.65
CA ARG A 502 -10.81 23.30 54.88
C ARG A 502 -11.77 23.00 56.02
N LEU A 503 -11.47 21.96 56.80
CA LEU A 503 -12.28 21.56 57.97
C LEU A 503 -12.30 22.62 59.09
N ASP A 504 -11.63 23.77 58.91
CA ASP A 504 -11.52 24.85 59.89
C ASP A 504 -12.33 26.11 59.55
N GLU A 505 -13.13 26.11 58.48
CA GLU A 505 -14.07 27.21 58.21
C GLU A 505 -15.45 26.90 58.80
N PRO A 506 -15.99 27.73 59.71
CA PRO A 506 -17.33 27.52 60.25
C PRO A 506 -18.38 27.70 59.15
N LEU A 507 -19.33 26.75 59.08
CA LEU A 507 -20.42 26.77 58.12
C LEU A 507 -21.23 28.07 58.22
N PRO A 508 -21.63 28.68 57.08
CA PRO A 508 -22.41 29.91 57.08
C PRO A 508 -23.80 29.64 57.68
N GLY A 509 -24.07 30.21 58.86
CA GLY A 509 -25.35 30.09 59.56
C GLY A 509 -25.28 29.94 61.08
N SER A 510 -24.10 29.71 61.66
CA SER A 510 -23.96 29.63 63.12
C SER A 510 -23.96 31.02 63.77
N PRO A 511 -24.76 31.26 64.84
CA PRO A 511 -24.75 32.53 65.56
C PRO A 511 -23.41 32.73 66.28
N PRO A 512 -22.94 33.98 66.44
CA PRO A 512 -21.65 34.24 67.08
C PRO A 512 -21.70 33.85 68.58
N PRO A 513 -20.65 33.21 69.13
CA PRO A 513 -20.57 32.95 70.56
C PRO A 513 -20.41 34.25 71.34
N ALA A 514 -21.12 34.33 72.47
CA ALA A 514 -21.22 35.50 73.34
C ALA A 514 -19.87 35.91 73.94
N ARG A 515 -19.61 37.22 73.96
CA ARG A 515 -18.48 37.84 74.68
C ARG A 515 -18.71 37.70 76.19
N ALA A 516 -17.81 36.99 76.87
CA ALA A 516 -17.58 37.14 78.30
C ALA A 516 -16.31 37.99 78.53
N ALA A 517 -16.38 38.88 79.49
CA ALA A 517 -15.45 39.98 79.71
C ALA A 517 -14.49 39.76 80.89
N HIS A 518 -13.36 40.48 80.81
CA HIS A 518 -12.47 40.96 81.89
C HIS A 518 -11.49 39.97 82.56
N PRO A 519 -10.43 40.47 83.25
CA PRO A 519 -9.68 41.73 83.12
C PRO A 519 -8.14 41.52 83.05
N GLY A 520 -7.40 42.57 82.69
CA GLY A 520 -5.95 42.54 82.50
C GLY A 520 -5.10 42.61 83.77
N VAL A 521 -3.79 42.34 83.63
CA VAL A 521 -2.72 42.84 84.49
C VAL A 521 -1.45 43.01 83.65
N THR A 522 -0.89 44.21 83.69
CA THR A 522 0.45 44.61 83.27
C THR A 522 1.55 44.02 84.17
N ALA A 523 2.69 43.56 83.64
CA ALA A 523 4.01 43.70 84.31
C ALA A 523 5.20 43.31 83.41
N HIS A 524 6.08 44.30 83.21
CA HIS A 524 7.54 44.30 83.21
C HIS A 524 8.40 43.10 82.73
N ARG A 525 9.38 43.46 81.87
CA ARG A 525 10.68 42.80 81.65
C ARG A 525 11.46 42.59 82.96
N PRO A 526 12.37 41.61 82.99
CA PRO A 526 13.80 41.98 82.95
C PRO A 526 14.68 41.11 82.04
N ARG A 527 15.79 41.71 81.59
CA ARG A 527 16.98 41.05 81.02
C ARG A 527 17.90 40.60 82.15
N TRP A 528 18.56 39.45 82.00
CA TRP A 528 19.91 39.07 82.51
C TRP A 528 20.30 37.79 81.73
N HIS A 529 21.51 37.51 81.25
CA HIS A 529 22.83 38.13 81.28
C HIS A 529 23.57 37.73 79.99
#